data_AF-A0A2L0H408-F1
#
_entry.id   AF-A0A2L0H408-F1
#
_cell.length_a   1.000
_cell.length_b   1.000
_cell.length_c   1.000
_cell.angle_alpha   90.00
_cell.angle_beta   90.00
_cell.angle_gamma   90.00
#
_symmetry.space_group_name_H-M   'P 1'
#
loop_
_entity.id
_entity.type
_entity.pdbx_description
1 polymer ?
#
loop_
_entity_poly.entity_id
_entity_poly.type
_entity_poly.pdbx_seq_one_letter_code
_entity_poly.pdbx_strand_id
1 'polypeptide(L)'
;MIAFIENYWPHFLALLSFALGVPAIIHAAMTKDDVRAAAGWVGVVLLSPVIGAAIYAVAGINRIRRSSIGLQRSLLRASGPDPFLGSDVTDENVAVRFGQRFAAMKILGDRVSRFSMSTGNHITTLEGGDEVYGAMLEAIAGARRSILFESYIFDRDQIGLRFADALIAAVKRGVSVRVLIDAVGARYSVPSIVGYLQEGGVTTAVFNGNIIIGLRLPYANLRTHRKIVVVDGGVAFTGGMNIRAGFTTEVAGIAASYDTHFRVAGPIVADIFQVAAEDWQFSSGELLSGEAWRLADLEERGDVPSVLMRAVPSGPDSTNETNHKMLMGAFSIARRHIRVMSPYFLPDRELISALVTAARRGVEVDIIVPAVNNLTLVDRAMTAQFDQVLEGHCRVWRAKGSFNHSKLIVVDGHWAYVGSSNLDPRSLRLNFEFDLEILDDAFAQAISEKFCAVREMAAEVTLASLEAEPMLNRLANRLLWLGSPYL
;
A
#
# COMPACT_ATOMS: atom_id res chain seq x y z
N MET A 1 26.18 -48.06 19.17
CA MET A 1 25.36 -46.89 18.76
C MET A 1 26.22 -45.78 18.16
N ILE A 2 27.23 -45.27 18.87
CA ILE A 2 28.14 -44.21 18.36
C ILE A 2 28.86 -44.66 17.07
N ALA A 3 29.52 -45.83 17.08
CA ALA A 3 30.20 -46.37 15.89
C ALA A 3 29.28 -46.57 14.66
N PHE A 4 27.98 -46.85 14.88
CA PHE A 4 27.02 -46.97 13.78
C PHE A 4 26.74 -45.59 13.16
N ILE A 5 26.52 -44.57 13.99
CA ILE A 5 26.32 -43.20 13.54
C ILE A 5 27.58 -42.68 12.84
N GLU A 6 28.76 -42.93 13.40
CA GLU A 6 30.05 -42.54 12.81
C GLU A 6 30.28 -43.17 11.42
N ASN A 7 29.84 -44.41 11.20
CA ASN A 7 30.03 -45.09 9.92
C ASN A 7 28.99 -44.69 8.85
N TYR A 8 27.77 -44.34 9.27
CA TYR A 8 26.64 -44.14 8.34
C TYR A 8 26.14 -42.70 8.23
N TRP A 9 26.63 -41.75 9.02
CA TRP A 9 26.20 -40.35 8.92
C TRP A 9 26.29 -39.74 7.50
N PRO A 10 27.27 -40.09 6.62
CA PRO A 10 27.28 -39.54 5.26
C PRO A 10 26.11 -40.04 4.41
N HIS A 11 25.71 -41.30 4.61
CA HIS A 11 24.57 -41.91 3.92
C HIS A 11 23.26 -41.29 4.41
N PHE A 12 23.12 -41.08 5.72
CA PHE A 12 21.98 -40.37 6.30
C PHE A 12 21.90 -38.93 5.79
N LEU A 13 23.02 -38.22 5.71
CA LEU A 13 23.07 -36.86 5.19
C LEU A 13 22.74 -36.81 3.69
N ALA A 14 23.22 -37.76 2.90
CA ALA A 14 22.88 -37.88 1.49
C ALA A 14 21.38 -38.16 1.30
N LEU A 15 20.82 -39.13 2.03
CA LEU A 15 19.39 -39.44 1.99
C LEU A 15 18.54 -38.24 2.38
N LEU A 16 18.91 -37.54 3.46
CA LEU A 16 18.24 -36.32 3.91
C LEU A 16 18.32 -35.21 2.86
N SER A 17 19.48 -35.06 2.19
CA SER A 17 19.70 -34.09 1.12
C SER A 17 18.77 -34.34 -0.07
N PHE A 18 18.60 -35.60 -0.49
CA PHE A 18 17.65 -35.94 -1.56
C PHE A 18 16.20 -35.77 -1.12
N ALA A 19 15.87 -36.25 0.09
CA ALA A 19 14.51 -36.20 0.63
C ALA A 19 13.98 -34.77 0.82
N LEU A 20 14.85 -33.82 1.17
CA LEU A 20 14.48 -32.41 1.33
C LEU A 20 14.70 -31.60 0.04
N GLY A 21 15.83 -31.81 -0.63
CA GLY A 21 16.25 -31.00 -1.77
C GLY A 21 15.40 -31.21 -3.02
N VAL A 22 15.11 -32.47 -3.39
CA VAL A 22 14.35 -32.77 -4.62
C VAL A 22 12.94 -32.20 -4.57
N PRO A 23 12.14 -32.42 -3.50
CA PRO A 23 10.81 -31.81 -3.41
C PRO A 23 10.85 -30.28 -3.38
N ALA A 24 11.85 -29.68 -2.71
CA ALA A 24 12.00 -28.22 -2.68
C ALA A 24 12.31 -27.65 -4.08
N ILE A 25 13.20 -28.29 -4.85
CA ILE A 25 13.52 -27.92 -6.24
C ILE A 25 12.28 -28.06 -7.14
N ILE A 26 11.58 -29.20 -7.07
CA ILE A 26 10.36 -29.43 -7.86
C ILE A 26 9.31 -28.38 -7.52
N HIS A 27 9.08 -28.13 -6.22
CA HIS A 27 8.14 -27.10 -5.79
C HIS A 27 8.56 -25.72 -6.30
N ALA A 28 9.84 -25.33 -6.18
CA ALA A 28 10.34 -24.05 -6.68
C ALA A 28 10.14 -23.89 -8.19
N ALA A 29 10.46 -24.93 -8.97
CA ALA A 29 10.28 -24.94 -10.41
C ALA A 29 8.81 -24.91 -10.84
N MET A 30 7.89 -25.46 -10.04
CA MET A 30 6.47 -25.59 -10.41
C MET A 30 5.57 -24.49 -9.86
N THR A 31 6.03 -23.69 -8.90
CA THR A 31 5.17 -22.70 -8.20
C THR A 31 5.66 -21.27 -8.32
N LYS A 32 6.86 -21.03 -8.88
CA LYS A 32 7.41 -19.70 -9.06
C LYS A 32 7.13 -19.19 -10.47
N ASP A 33 6.41 -18.07 -10.54
CA ASP A 33 6.06 -17.42 -11.81
C ASP A 33 7.22 -16.62 -12.42
N ASP A 34 8.21 -16.19 -11.62
CA ASP A 34 9.42 -15.52 -12.09
C ASP A 34 10.60 -16.50 -12.19
N VAL A 35 11.17 -16.60 -13.39
CA VAL A 35 12.28 -17.52 -13.70
C VAL A 35 13.53 -17.23 -12.86
N ARG A 36 13.84 -15.96 -12.57
CA ARG A 36 15.03 -15.59 -11.79
C ARG A 36 14.87 -16.02 -10.33
N ALA A 37 13.69 -15.83 -9.76
CA ALA A 37 13.35 -16.31 -8.42
C ALA A 37 13.34 -17.83 -8.36
N ALA A 38 12.76 -18.51 -9.35
CA ALA A 38 12.78 -19.98 -9.46
C ALA A 38 14.22 -20.50 -9.52
N ALA A 39 15.03 -19.97 -10.43
CA ALA A 39 16.43 -20.35 -10.61
C ALA A 39 17.27 -20.05 -9.35
N GLY A 40 17.04 -18.92 -8.69
CA GLY A 40 17.70 -18.56 -7.44
C GLY A 40 17.41 -19.56 -6.32
N TRP A 41 16.13 -19.90 -6.11
CA TRP A 41 15.74 -20.90 -5.10
C TRP A 41 16.25 -22.30 -5.43
N VAL A 42 16.15 -22.72 -6.70
CA VAL A 42 16.72 -23.99 -7.16
C VAL A 42 18.23 -24.01 -6.93
N GLY A 43 18.94 -22.93 -7.24
CA GLY A 43 20.38 -22.79 -7.00
C GLY A 43 20.76 -22.89 -5.52
N VAL A 44 20.03 -22.18 -4.63
CA VAL A 44 20.24 -22.25 -3.17
C VAL A 44 20.06 -23.67 -2.64
N VAL A 45 19.01 -24.37 -3.10
CA VAL A 45 18.75 -25.76 -2.69
C VAL A 45 19.79 -26.72 -3.29
N LEU A 46 20.24 -26.51 -4.53
CA LEU A 46 21.28 -27.36 -5.12
C LEU A 46 22.63 -27.22 -4.41
N LEU A 47 23.02 -25.99 -4.05
CA LEU A 47 24.28 -25.72 -3.34
C LEU A 47 24.24 -26.17 -1.88
N SER A 48 23.06 -26.19 -1.25
CA SER A 48 22.87 -26.68 0.10
C SER A 48 21.52 -27.40 0.24
N PRO A 49 21.44 -28.71 -0.04
CA PRO A 49 20.15 -29.41 -0.11
C PRO A 49 19.35 -29.43 1.19
N VAL A 50 20.03 -29.45 2.35
CA VAL A 50 19.35 -29.46 3.65
C VAL A 50 19.03 -28.03 4.11
N ILE A 51 20.04 -27.16 4.21
CA ILE A 51 19.86 -25.80 4.72
C ILE A 51 19.08 -24.96 3.71
N GLY A 52 19.40 -25.06 2.42
CA GLY A 52 18.70 -24.37 1.35
C GLY A 52 17.23 -24.79 1.24
N ALA A 53 16.91 -26.07 1.40
CA ALA A 53 15.51 -26.52 1.47
C ALA A 53 14.79 -25.98 2.71
N ALA A 54 15.46 -25.91 3.86
CA ALA A 54 14.88 -25.31 5.07
C ALA A 54 14.62 -23.80 4.89
N ILE A 55 15.58 -23.06 4.34
CA ILE A 55 15.43 -21.63 4.03
C ILE A 55 14.29 -21.43 3.01
N TYR A 56 14.24 -22.25 1.96
CA TYR A 56 13.17 -22.22 0.96
C TYR A 56 11.80 -22.51 1.58
N ALA A 57 11.70 -23.50 2.47
CA ALA A 57 10.45 -23.84 3.14
C ALA A 57 9.91 -22.69 4.00
N VAL A 58 10.80 -21.87 4.56
CA VAL A 58 10.50 -20.71 5.40
C VAL A 58 10.20 -19.45 4.57
N ALA A 59 11.04 -19.14 3.58
CA ALA A 59 11.02 -17.86 2.87
C ALA A 59 10.60 -17.95 1.40
N GLY A 60 10.71 -19.13 0.78
CA GLY A 60 10.43 -19.34 -0.63
C GLY A 60 9.02 -19.81 -0.94
N ILE A 61 8.34 -20.52 -0.05
CA ILE A 61 6.96 -20.98 -0.29
C ILE A 61 5.96 -19.86 0.02
N ASN A 62 5.23 -19.38 -0.99
CA ASN A 62 4.16 -18.41 -0.78
C ASN A 62 2.89 -19.14 -0.27
N ARG A 63 2.62 -19.06 1.03
CA ARG A 63 1.52 -19.81 1.68
C ARG A 63 0.23 -19.00 1.84
N ILE A 64 0.17 -17.82 1.25
CA ILE A 64 -0.92 -16.88 1.51
C ILE A 64 -2.02 -17.11 0.49
N ARG A 65 -3.00 -17.92 0.90
CA ARG A 65 -4.33 -17.95 0.29
C ARG A 65 -5.31 -17.58 1.39
N ARG A 66 -5.66 -16.30 1.48
CA ARG A 66 -6.80 -15.89 2.32
C ARG A 66 -8.05 -16.51 1.70
N SER A 67 -8.59 -17.53 2.34
CA SER A 67 -9.89 -18.13 2.00
C SER A 67 -11.06 -17.37 2.62
N SER A 68 -10.85 -16.17 3.17
CA SER A 68 -11.91 -15.31 3.74
C SER A 68 -12.73 -14.57 2.67
N ILE A 69 -12.47 -14.82 1.39
CA ILE A 69 -13.17 -14.19 0.27
C ILE A 69 -14.63 -14.64 0.28
N GLY A 70 -15.51 -13.77 0.79
CA GLY A 70 -16.96 -13.88 0.59
C GLY A 70 -17.83 -13.76 1.84
N LEU A 71 -17.29 -13.91 3.06
CA LEU A 71 -18.12 -13.92 4.27
C LEU A 71 -18.61 -12.52 4.67
N GLN A 72 -17.75 -11.50 4.58
CA GLN A 72 -18.15 -10.12 4.92
C GLN A 72 -19.16 -9.56 3.90
N ARG A 73 -18.94 -9.86 2.61
CA ARG A 73 -19.84 -9.46 1.51
C ARG A 73 -21.20 -10.15 1.58
N SER A 74 -21.24 -11.41 2.01
CA SER A 74 -22.51 -12.12 2.23
C SER A 74 -23.30 -11.54 3.40
N LEU A 75 -22.63 -11.01 4.45
CA LEU A 75 -23.29 -10.33 5.57
C LEU A 75 -23.79 -8.93 5.21
N LEU A 76 -23.03 -8.19 4.40
CA LEU A 76 -23.50 -6.93 3.81
C LEU A 76 -24.77 -7.17 2.99
N ARG A 77 -24.83 -8.25 2.21
CA ARG A 77 -26.04 -8.70 1.48
C ARG A 77 -27.13 -9.30 2.37
N ALA A 78 -26.79 -9.88 3.52
CA ALA A 78 -27.75 -10.41 4.47
C ALA A 78 -28.47 -9.31 5.27
N SER A 79 -27.93 -8.08 5.25
CA SER A 79 -28.47 -6.92 5.94
C SER A 79 -29.52 -6.14 5.12
N GLY A 80 -29.83 -6.57 3.88
CA GLY A 80 -30.79 -5.94 2.98
C GLY A 80 -30.37 -6.01 1.51
N PRO A 81 -31.18 -5.48 0.55
CA PRO A 81 -30.71 -5.25 -0.82
C PRO A 81 -29.41 -4.43 -0.77
N ASP A 82 -28.45 -4.77 -1.63
CA ASP A 82 -27.13 -4.11 -1.68
C ASP A 82 -27.35 -2.58 -1.72
N PRO A 83 -26.92 -1.82 -0.70
CA PRO A 83 -27.25 -0.40 -0.61
C PRO A 83 -26.68 0.42 -1.77
N PHE A 84 -25.78 -0.16 -2.57
CA PHE A 84 -25.10 0.50 -3.69
C PHE A 84 -25.44 -0.10 -5.06
N LEU A 85 -26.44 -1.00 -5.13
CA LEU A 85 -26.99 -1.53 -6.38
C LEU A 85 -27.55 -0.35 -7.21
N GLY A 86 -26.78 0.12 -8.19
CA GLY A 86 -27.09 1.31 -8.99
C GLY A 86 -26.02 2.40 -9.00
N SER A 87 -24.96 2.28 -8.19
CA SER A 87 -23.80 3.18 -8.22
C SER A 87 -22.74 2.77 -9.26
N ASP A 88 -22.91 1.63 -9.93
CA ASP A 88 -21.97 1.14 -10.93
C ASP A 88 -21.90 2.05 -12.15
N VAL A 89 -20.68 2.38 -12.57
CA VAL A 89 -20.45 3.20 -13.75
C VAL A 89 -20.46 2.34 -15.01
N THR A 90 -21.14 2.80 -16.07
CA THR A 90 -21.10 2.13 -17.37
C THR A 90 -19.86 2.55 -18.18
N ASP A 91 -19.35 1.64 -19.00
CA ASP A 91 -18.21 1.91 -19.88
C ASP A 91 -18.51 3.06 -20.86
N GLU A 92 -19.77 3.16 -21.32
CA GLU A 92 -20.24 4.22 -22.19
C GLU A 92 -20.20 5.60 -21.53
N ASN A 93 -20.59 5.70 -20.25
CA ASN A 93 -20.50 6.96 -19.50
C ASN A 93 -19.05 7.45 -19.43
N VAL A 94 -18.12 6.54 -19.12
CA VAL A 94 -16.68 6.86 -19.11
C VAL A 94 -16.18 7.23 -20.51
N ALA A 95 -16.58 6.51 -21.54
CA ALA A 95 -16.18 6.78 -22.91
C ALA A 95 -16.65 8.16 -23.39
N VAL A 96 -17.87 8.57 -23.04
CA VAL A 96 -18.43 9.89 -23.40
C VAL A 96 -17.70 11.02 -22.67
N ARG A 97 -17.43 10.85 -21.37
CA ARG A 97 -16.82 11.91 -20.55
C ARG A 97 -15.31 12.04 -20.71
N PHE A 98 -14.59 10.93 -20.75
CA PHE A 98 -13.12 10.90 -20.69
C PHE A 98 -12.48 10.28 -21.95
N GLY A 99 -13.27 9.60 -22.79
CA GLY A 99 -12.82 8.98 -24.02
C GLY A 99 -12.59 7.46 -23.90
N GLN A 100 -12.59 6.80 -25.06
CA GLN A 100 -12.53 5.33 -25.19
C GLN A 100 -11.36 4.67 -24.45
N ARG A 101 -10.22 5.38 -24.32
CA ARG A 101 -9.05 4.86 -23.62
C ARG A 101 -9.27 4.71 -22.11
N PHE A 102 -10.03 5.61 -21.49
CA PHE A 102 -10.35 5.49 -20.06
C PHE A 102 -11.50 4.53 -19.82
N ALA A 103 -12.40 4.32 -20.81
CA ALA A 103 -13.33 3.20 -20.75
C ALA A 103 -12.57 1.86 -20.75
N ALA A 104 -11.53 1.72 -21.57
CA ALA A 104 -10.64 0.56 -21.52
C ALA A 104 -9.90 0.43 -20.17
N MET A 105 -9.48 1.55 -19.56
CA MET A 105 -8.87 1.54 -18.22
C MET A 105 -9.85 1.09 -17.15
N LYS A 106 -11.09 1.57 -17.19
CA LYS A 106 -12.17 1.13 -16.29
C LYS A 106 -12.42 -0.37 -16.43
N ILE A 107 -12.52 -0.89 -17.66
CA ILE A 107 -12.70 -2.34 -17.94
C ILE A 107 -11.54 -3.16 -17.36
N LEU A 108 -10.29 -2.74 -17.58
CA LEU A 108 -9.12 -3.40 -16.98
C LEU A 108 -9.27 -3.45 -15.46
N GLY A 109 -9.56 -2.29 -14.91
CA GLY A 109 -9.79 -2.06 -13.50
C GLY A 109 -10.80 -2.96 -12.83
N ASP A 110 -11.99 -3.08 -13.42
CA ASP A 110 -13.07 -3.93 -12.91
C ASP A 110 -12.72 -5.43 -13.00
N ARG A 111 -11.70 -5.80 -13.78
CA ARG A 111 -11.21 -7.19 -13.92
C ARG A 111 -10.03 -7.51 -12.99
N VAL A 112 -9.22 -6.51 -12.62
CA VAL A 112 -8.02 -6.71 -11.80
C VAL A 112 -8.23 -6.30 -10.34
N SER A 113 -9.14 -5.36 -10.07
CA SER A 113 -9.62 -5.07 -8.73
C SER A 113 -10.81 -5.98 -8.39
N ARG A 114 -11.01 -6.21 -7.10
CA ARG A 114 -12.17 -6.95 -6.58
C ARG A 114 -13.45 -6.11 -6.49
N PHE A 115 -13.31 -4.79 -6.62
CA PHE A 115 -14.38 -3.80 -6.56
C PHE A 115 -14.59 -3.17 -7.92
N SER A 116 -15.81 -2.68 -8.18
CA SER A 116 -16.17 -1.99 -9.41
C SER A 116 -16.07 -0.48 -9.20
N MET A 117 -15.86 0.27 -10.28
CA MET A 117 -15.92 1.73 -10.21
C MET A 117 -17.34 2.21 -9.92
N SER A 118 -17.47 3.08 -8.91
CA SER A 118 -18.74 3.66 -8.49
C SER A 118 -18.81 5.18 -8.72
N THR A 119 -20.03 5.68 -8.89
CA THR A 119 -20.37 7.12 -8.93
C THR A 119 -20.96 7.57 -7.58
N GLY A 120 -21.30 8.86 -7.45
CA GLY A 120 -21.93 9.40 -6.24
C GLY A 120 -20.97 9.53 -5.05
N ASN A 121 -19.66 9.43 -5.32
CA ASN A 121 -18.65 9.56 -4.29
C ASN A 121 -18.14 10.98 -4.17
N HIS A 122 -17.66 11.34 -2.98
CA HIS A 122 -17.01 12.61 -2.71
C HIS A 122 -15.66 12.38 -2.06
N ILE A 123 -14.70 13.21 -2.44
CA ILE A 123 -13.33 13.16 -1.94
C ILE A 123 -12.86 14.56 -1.58
N THR A 124 -12.19 14.66 -0.44
CA THR A 124 -11.50 15.87 0.02
C THR A 124 -10.05 15.51 0.27
N THR A 125 -9.15 16.19 -0.42
CA THR A 125 -7.70 16.09 -0.19
C THR A 125 -7.34 16.85 1.09
N LEU A 126 -6.58 16.21 1.96
CA LEU A 126 -6.09 16.77 3.22
C LEU A 126 -4.56 16.72 3.20
N GLU A 127 -3.92 17.82 3.57
CA GLU A 127 -2.47 18.01 3.43
C GLU A 127 -1.74 18.17 4.76
N GLY A 128 -0.69 17.38 4.96
CA GLY A 128 0.13 17.44 6.17
C GLY A 128 -0.59 16.95 7.43
N GLY A 129 0.14 16.80 8.53
CA GLY A 129 -0.41 16.25 9.77
C GLY A 129 -1.49 17.13 10.39
N ASP A 130 -1.36 18.46 10.29
CA ASP A 130 -2.27 19.38 10.99
C ASP A 130 -3.70 19.29 10.48
N GLU A 131 -3.89 19.30 9.16
CA GLU A 131 -5.21 19.17 8.53
C GLU A 131 -5.75 17.74 8.67
N VAL A 132 -4.91 16.75 8.37
CA VAL A 132 -5.31 15.33 8.40
C VAL A 132 -5.73 14.90 9.81
N TYR A 133 -4.92 15.20 10.82
CA TYR A 133 -5.19 14.81 12.19
C TYR A 133 -6.38 15.58 12.76
N GLY A 134 -6.51 16.87 12.45
CA GLY A 134 -7.69 17.66 12.83
C GLY A 134 -8.98 17.04 12.31
N ALA A 135 -9.06 16.77 11.00
CA ALA A 135 -10.24 16.20 10.38
C ALA A 135 -10.59 14.79 10.90
N MET A 136 -9.59 13.94 11.14
CA MET A 136 -9.81 12.62 11.74
C MET A 136 -10.31 12.71 13.18
N LEU A 137 -9.70 13.57 14.01
CA LEU A 137 -10.08 13.75 15.41
C LEU A 137 -11.50 14.33 15.53
N GLU A 138 -11.87 15.25 14.64
CA GLU A 138 -13.25 15.77 14.56
C GLU A 138 -14.25 14.65 14.23
N ALA A 139 -13.94 13.80 13.24
CA ALA A 139 -14.79 12.67 12.91
C ALA A 139 -14.91 11.67 14.07
N ILE A 140 -13.81 11.35 14.76
CA ILE A 140 -13.79 10.48 15.95
C ILE A 140 -14.60 11.08 17.11
N ALA A 141 -14.52 12.39 17.31
CA ALA A 141 -15.29 13.10 18.31
C ALA A 141 -16.80 13.08 18.00
N GLY A 142 -17.15 13.22 16.71
CA GLY A 142 -18.54 13.19 16.23
C GLY A 142 -19.17 11.79 16.12
N ALA A 143 -18.36 10.72 16.20
CA ALA A 143 -18.82 9.34 16.04
C ALA A 143 -19.91 8.95 17.04
N ARG A 144 -20.93 8.23 16.55
CA ARG A 144 -22.12 7.82 17.32
C ARG A 144 -22.33 6.31 17.42
N ARG A 145 -21.84 5.53 16.45
CA ARG A 145 -22.06 4.08 16.35
C ARG A 145 -20.78 3.30 16.42
N SER A 146 -19.83 3.60 15.52
CA SER A 146 -18.61 2.81 15.41
C SER A 146 -17.43 3.55 14.80
N ILE A 147 -16.24 3.08 15.16
CA ILE A 147 -14.97 3.49 14.58
C ILE A 147 -14.17 2.22 14.29
N LEU A 148 -13.80 2.03 13.02
CA LEU A 148 -12.81 1.03 12.61
C LEU A 148 -11.55 1.75 12.18
N PHE A 149 -10.47 1.54 12.91
CA PHE A 149 -9.20 2.23 12.73
C PHE A 149 -8.12 1.21 12.39
N GLU A 150 -7.46 1.39 11.26
CA GLU A 150 -6.32 0.59 10.82
C GLU A 150 -5.15 1.52 10.48
N SER A 151 -3.96 1.23 10.99
CA SER A 151 -2.75 1.96 10.61
C SER A 151 -1.52 1.06 10.63
N TYR A 152 -0.58 1.34 9.72
CA TYR A 152 0.76 0.78 9.79
C TYR A 152 1.46 1.26 11.06
N ILE A 153 1.72 2.57 11.22
CA ILE A 153 2.35 3.13 12.43
C ILE A 153 1.33 3.96 13.22
N PHE A 154 1.28 3.66 14.51
CA PHE A 154 0.59 4.46 15.51
C PHE A 154 1.57 4.66 16.68
N ASP A 155 2.26 5.80 16.69
CA ASP A 155 3.26 6.09 17.71
C ASP A 155 2.61 6.49 19.03
N ARG A 156 3.30 6.23 20.15
CA ARG A 156 2.91 6.71 21.49
C ARG A 156 3.61 8.04 21.78
N ASP A 157 3.39 9.01 20.92
CA ASP A 157 3.87 10.39 21.07
C ASP A 157 2.70 11.34 21.41
N GLN A 158 2.96 12.65 21.43
CA GLN A 158 1.95 13.66 21.75
C GLN A 158 0.72 13.59 20.83
N ILE A 159 0.89 13.32 19.54
CA ILE A 159 -0.23 13.20 18.60
C ILE A 159 -0.93 11.86 18.78
N GLY A 160 -0.16 10.78 18.92
CA GLY A 160 -0.73 9.46 19.16
C GLY A 160 -1.56 9.38 20.43
N LEU A 161 -1.13 10.01 21.52
CA LEU A 161 -1.91 10.10 22.75
C LEU A 161 -3.22 10.85 22.55
N ARG A 162 -3.25 11.94 21.76
CA ARG A 162 -4.51 12.63 21.43
C ARG A 162 -5.50 11.73 20.69
N PHE A 163 -5.02 10.95 19.72
CA PHE A 163 -5.85 9.97 19.03
C PHE A 163 -6.36 8.89 19.99
N ALA A 164 -5.48 8.34 20.82
CA ALA A 164 -5.87 7.31 21.77
C ALA A 164 -6.89 7.83 22.79
N ASP A 165 -6.69 9.03 23.34
CA ASP A 165 -7.63 9.66 24.27
C ASP A 165 -8.98 9.93 23.61
N ALA A 166 -9.00 10.34 22.34
CA ALA A 166 -10.23 10.54 21.57
C ALA A 166 -10.99 9.21 21.33
N LEU A 167 -10.27 8.14 21.01
CA LEU A 167 -10.84 6.79 20.84
C LEU A 167 -11.37 6.24 22.17
N ILE A 168 -10.63 6.41 23.26
CA ILE A 168 -11.06 6.06 24.62
C ILE A 168 -12.31 6.83 25.01
N ALA A 169 -12.36 8.14 24.71
CA ALA A 169 -13.54 8.95 24.94
C ALA A 169 -14.74 8.46 24.12
N ALA A 170 -14.54 8.01 22.88
CA ALA A 170 -15.60 7.41 22.06
C ALA A 170 -16.14 6.11 22.69
N VAL A 171 -15.27 5.23 23.17
CA VAL A 171 -15.69 4.02 23.91
C VAL A 171 -16.53 4.39 25.15
N LYS A 172 -16.10 5.41 25.92
CA LYS A 172 -16.86 5.91 27.09
C LYS A 172 -18.24 6.47 26.73
N ARG A 173 -18.43 6.98 25.51
CA ARG A 173 -19.73 7.40 24.98
C ARG A 173 -20.61 6.24 24.48
N GLY A 174 -20.09 5.01 24.48
CA GLY A 174 -20.78 3.82 23.96
C GLY A 174 -20.55 3.56 22.48
N VAL A 175 -19.62 4.27 21.83
CA VAL A 175 -19.23 4.01 20.43
C VAL A 175 -18.43 2.72 20.38
N SER A 176 -18.71 1.89 19.38
CA SER A 176 -18.03 0.61 19.24
C SER A 176 -16.71 0.78 18.46
N VAL A 177 -15.57 0.74 19.14
CA VAL A 177 -14.25 1.11 18.56
C VAL A 177 -13.31 -0.09 18.42
N ARG A 178 -12.78 -0.32 17.20
CA ARG A 178 -11.80 -1.36 16.87
C ARG A 178 -10.55 -0.75 16.27
N VAL A 179 -9.38 -1.07 16.83
CA VAL A 179 -8.09 -0.52 16.37
C VAL A 179 -7.13 -1.65 15.98
N LEU A 180 -6.78 -1.72 14.70
CA LEU A 180 -5.79 -2.63 14.14
C LEU A 180 -4.48 -1.89 13.87
N ILE A 181 -3.37 -2.42 14.41
CA ILE A 181 -2.03 -1.85 14.19
C ILE A 181 -1.11 -2.95 13.66
N ASP A 182 -0.24 -2.62 12.71
CA ASP A 182 0.77 -3.57 12.23
C ASP A 182 1.77 -3.98 13.32
N ALA A 183 2.17 -5.26 13.38
CA ALA A 183 3.11 -5.76 14.38
C ALA A 183 4.47 -5.07 14.38
N VAL A 184 4.99 -4.67 13.23
CA VAL A 184 6.25 -3.91 13.15
C VAL A 184 5.99 -2.46 13.48
N GLY A 185 4.91 -1.90 12.96
CA GLY A 185 4.41 -0.58 13.31
C GLY A 185 4.31 -0.32 14.81
N ALA A 186 3.68 -1.24 15.55
CA ALA A 186 3.47 -1.15 16.99
C ALA A 186 4.78 -1.14 17.81
N ARG A 187 5.92 -1.51 17.21
CA ARG A 187 7.25 -1.57 17.84
C ARG A 187 8.08 -0.31 17.61
N TYR A 188 7.62 0.64 16.79
CA TYR A 188 8.31 1.92 16.60
C TYR A 188 8.29 2.80 17.87
N SER A 189 7.31 2.57 18.76
CA SER A 189 7.20 3.25 20.05
C SER A 189 7.39 2.27 21.21
N VAL A 190 8.22 2.66 22.19
CA VAL A 190 8.45 1.93 23.43
C VAL A 190 8.20 2.86 24.62
N PRO A 191 7.15 2.64 25.44
CA PRO A 191 6.15 1.57 25.32
C PRO A 191 5.23 1.77 24.10
N SER A 192 4.66 0.67 23.59
CA SER A 192 3.70 0.71 22.48
C SER A 192 2.40 1.45 22.88
N ILE A 193 1.72 2.04 21.90
CA ILE A 193 0.40 2.66 22.09
C ILE A 193 -0.70 1.62 22.40
N VAL A 194 -0.51 0.38 21.94
CA VAL A 194 -1.49 -0.71 22.09
C VAL A 194 -1.91 -0.89 23.55
N GLY A 195 -0.93 -0.93 24.47
CA GLY A 195 -1.22 -1.09 25.89
C GLY A 195 -2.06 0.07 26.46
N TYR A 196 -1.78 1.31 26.03
CA TYR A 196 -2.52 2.49 26.47
C TYR A 196 -3.98 2.47 26.00
N LEU A 197 -4.21 2.05 24.75
CA LEU A 197 -5.57 1.85 24.21
C LEU A 197 -6.34 0.77 24.98
N GLN A 198 -5.69 -0.36 25.27
CA GLN A 198 -6.29 -1.47 26.01
C GLN A 198 -6.64 -1.09 27.45
N GLU A 199 -5.74 -0.39 28.15
CA GLU A 199 -5.98 0.15 29.49
C GLU A 199 -7.18 1.11 29.51
N GLY A 200 -7.38 1.86 28.42
CA GLY A 200 -8.54 2.73 28.23
C GLY A 200 -9.83 2.03 27.76
N GLY A 201 -9.84 0.71 27.61
CA GLY A 201 -11.00 -0.09 27.21
C GLY A 201 -11.25 -0.18 25.71
N VAL A 202 -10.30 0.26 24.87
CA VAL A 202 -10.40 0.13 23.41
C VAL A 202 -10.03 -1.29 22.98
N THR A 203 -10.88 -1.91 22.16
CA THR A 203 -10.60 -3.23 21.58
C THR A 203 -9.54 -3.09 20.48
N THR A 204 -8.36 -3.67 20.70
CA THR A 204 -7.24 -3.59 19.76
C THR A 204 -6.84 -4.98 19.25
N ALA A 205 -6.35 -5.06 18.02
CA ALA A 205 -5.64 -6.22 17.48
C ALA A 205 -4.31 -5.81 16.85
N VAL A 206 -3.37 -6.75 16.78
CA VAL A 206 -2.08 -6.53 16.12
C VAL A 206 -1.99 -7.42 14.89
N PHE A 207 -1.90 -6.80 13.71
CA PHE A 207 -1.78 -7.53 12.45
C PHE A 207 -0.48 -8.33 12.47
N ASN A 208 -0.60 -9.65 12.33
CA ASN A 208 0.53 -10.58 12.31
C ASN A 208 1.38 -10.58 13.60
N GLY A 209 0.77 -10.33 14.78
CA GLY A 209 1.47 -10.22 16.07
C GLY A 209 2.23 -11.46 16.58
N ASN A 210 1.92 -12.67 16.11
CA ASN A 210 2.49 -13.93 16.61
C ASN A 210 3.76 -14.40 15.88
N ILE A 211 4.75 -13.52 15.71
CA ILE A 211 6.00 -13.83 14.99
C ILE A 211 6.88 -14.86 15.75
N ILE A 212 6.66 -15.07 17.06
CA ILE A 212 7.59 -15.81 17.94
C ILE A 212 7.23 -17.31 18.10
N ILE A 213 6.12 -17.81 17.54
CA ILE A 213 5.77 -19.25 17.65
C ILE A 213 5.91 -19.93 16.28
N GLY A 214 6.79 -20.92 16.21
CA GLY A 214 7.40 -21.56 15.03
C GLY A 214 6.49 -22.12 13.92
N LEU A 215 5.18 -21.86 13.93
CA LEU A 215 4.25 -22.22 12.86
C LEU A 215 3.84 -21.04 11.94
N ARG A 216 4.22 -19.79 12.24
CA ARG A 216 3.84 -18.60 11.45
C ARG A 216 4.98 -17.84 10.76
N LEU A 217 6.20 -18.40 10.72
CA LEU A 217 7.35 -17.82 10.00
C LEU A 217 7.06 -17.40 8.54
N PRO A 218 6.27 -18.14 7.72
CA PRO A 218 5.94 -17.72 6.36
C PRO A 218 5.15 -16.41 6.27
N TYR A 219 4.45 -16.04 7.35
CA TYR A 219 3.71 -14.79 7.45
C TYR A 219 4.56 -13.66 7.99
N ALA A 220 5.74 -13.92 8.57
CA ALA A 220 6.53 -12.93 9.30
C ALA A 220 6.95 -11.71 8.45
N ASN A 221 6.94 -11.82 7.13
CA ASN A 221 7.23 -10.71 6.20
C ASN A 221 6.01 -9.89 5.78
N LEU A 222 4.79 -10.33 6.12
CA LEU A 222 3.56 -9.64 5.79
C LEU A 222 3.29 -8.48 6.71
N ARG A 223 2.87 -7.38 6.10
CA ARG A 223 2.52 -6.14 6.79
C ARG A 223 1.22 -5.61 6.24
N THR A 224 0.37 -5.12 7.12
CA THR A 224 -0.63 -4.16 6.66
C THR A 224 0.04 -2.80 6.59
N HIS A 225 0.13 -2.25 5.38
CA HIS A 225 0.62 -0.91 5.14
C HIS A 225 -0.56 0.06 4.85
N ARG A 226 -1.79 -0.38 5.14
CA ARG A 226 -3.01 0.42 5.00
C ARG A 226 -3.11 1.44 6.12
N LYS A 227 -3.69 2.59 5.81
CA LYS A 227 -4.12 3.61 6.79
C LYS A 227 -5.56 3.92 6.47
N ILE A 228 -6.46 3.36 7.26
CA ILE A 228 -7.91 3.43 7.02
C ILE A 228 -8.58 3.80 8.34
N VAL A 229 -9.44 4.81 8.32
CA VAL A 229 -10.35 5.10 9.43
C VAL A 229 -11.76 5.17 8.88
N VAL A 230 -12.66 4.30 9.32
CA VAL A 230 -14.09 4.35 8.96
C VAL A 230 -14.88 4.78 10.19
N VAL A 231 -15.68 5.83 10.05
CA VAL A 231 -16.53 6.39 11.11
C VAL A 231 -17.98 6.23 10.74
N ASP A 232 -18.74 5.57 11.61
CA ASP A 232 -20.18 5.32 11.52
C ASP A 232 -20.64 4.73 10.18
N GLY A 233 -19.75 4.11 9.41
CA GLY A 233 -20.03 3.57 8.08
C GLY A 233 -20.45 4.61 7.04
N GLY A 234 -20.21 5.91 7.28
CA GLY A 234 -20.61 7.01 6.37
C GLY A 234 -19.46 7.89 5.88
N VAL A 235 -18.36 7.94 6.62
CA VAL A 235 -17.13 8.66 6.21
C VAL A 235 -15.94 7.74 6.42
N ALA A 236 -15.00 7.77 5.48
CA ALA A 236 -13.73 7.10 5.64
C ALA A 236 -12.55 8.05 5.36
N PHE A 237 -11.39 7.71 5.93
CA PHE A 237 -10.12 8.36 5.68
C PHE A 237 -9.13 7.33 5.17
N THR A 238 -8.40 7.65 4.11
CA THR A 238 -7.31 6.80 3.62
C THR A 238 -6.22 7.59 2.88
N GLY A 239 -5.02 7.03 2.74
CA GLY A 239 -3.87 7.70 2.12
C GLY A 239 -2.51 7.25 2.67
N GLY A 240 -1.50 8.11 2.63
CA GLY A 240 -0.13 7.78 3.05
C GLY A 240 0.14 7.96 4.55
N MET A 241 -0.63 8.83 5.21
CA MET A 241 -0.38 9.36 6.56
C MET A 241 -0.45 8.30 7.67
N ASN A 242 0.64 8.12 8.40
CA ASN A 242 0.68 7.40 9.68
C ASN A 242 0.33 8.33 10.86
N ILE A 243 0.06 7.79 12.06
CA ILE A 243 -0.15 8.61 13.26
C ILE A 243 1.17 8.84 13.98
N ARG A 244 1.80 9.99 13.73
CA ARG A 244 3.11 10.37 14.29
C ARG A 244 3.25 11.89 14.42
N ALA A 245 3.89 12.37 15.48
CA ALA A 245 4.16 13.78 15.70
C ALA A 245 5.10 14.40 14.65
N GLY A 246 5.87 13.60 13.93
CA GLY A 246 6.76 14.08 12.86
C GLY A 246 6.06 14.71 11.65
N PHE A 247 4.75 14.56 11.52
CA PHE A 247 3.96 15.14 10.41
C PHE A 247 3.25 16.45 10.76
N THR A 248 3.24 16.87 12.03
CA THR A 248 2.58 18.11 12.47
C THR A 248 3.58 19.25 12.60
N THR A 249 3.19 20.44 12.14
CA THR A 249 4.01 21.64 12.35
C THR A 249 4.02 22.09 13.80
N GLU A 250 3.03 21.69 14.60
CA GLU A 250 2.99 21.97 16.04
C GLU A 250 4.19 21.37 16.78
N VAL A 251 4.62 20.17 16.38
CA VAL A 251 5.73 19.45 17.04
C VAL A 251 7.04 19.54 16.26
N ALA A 252 7.00 19.35 14.94
CA ALA A 252 8.19 19.31 14.10
C ALA A 252 8.53 20.67 13.44
N GLY A 253 7.65 21.67 13.57
CA GLY A 253 7.85 22.99 12.95
C GLY A 253 8.06 22.89 11.43
N ILE A 254 9.05 23.62 10.93
CA ILE A 254 9.49 23.58 9.53
C ILE A 254 9.97 22.17 9.10
N ALA A 255 10.47 21.34 10.02
CA ALA A 255 10.95 20.00 9.70
C ALA A 255 9.84 18.95 9.58
N ALA A 256 8.57 19.35 9.72
CA ALA A 256 7.43 18.46 9.58
C ALA A 256 7.44 17.76 8.21
N SER A 257 7.32 16.43 8.24
CA SER A 257 7.14 15.65 7.03
C SER A 257 5.74 15.92 6.46
N TYR A 258 5.65 15.91 5.13
CA TYR A 258 4.38 16.07 4.41
C TYR A 258 3.89 14.73 3.92
N ASP A 259 2.58 14.55 3.90
CA ASP A 259 1.91 13.44 3.21
C ASP A 259 0.53 13.94 2.76
N THR A 260 -0.12 13.16 1.90
CA THR A 260 -1.49 13.43 1.44
C THR A 260 -2.41 12.34 1.95
N HIS A 261 -3.54 12.76 2.49
CA HIS A 261 -4.60 11.86 2.95
C HIS A 261 -5.93 12.33 2.37
N PHE A 262 -6.93 11.45 2.36
CA PHE A 262 -8.19 11.70 1.70
C PHE A 262 -9.33 11.39 2.64
N ARG A 263 -10.24 12.34 2.84
CA ARG A 263 -11.54 12.10 3.44
C ARG A 263 -12.52 11.77 2.33
N VAL A 264 -13.20 10.64 2.43
CA VAL A 264 -14.14 10.16 1.42
C VAL A 264 -15.50 9.85 2.01
N ALA A 265 -16.53 10.05 1.19
CA ALA A 265 -17.92 9.74 1.50
C ALA A 265 -18.64 9.23 0.25
N GLY A 266 -19.78 8.59 0.45
CA GLY A 266 -20.56 7.95 -0.62
C GLY A 266 -20.32 6.45 -0.72
N PRO A 267 -20.71 5.81 -1.84
CA PRO A 267 -20.65 4.35 -2.02
C PRO A 267 -19.30 3.71 -1.71
N ILE A 268 -18.19 4.40 -1.98
CA ILE A 268 -16.82 3.95 -1.75
C ILE A 268 -16.53 3.55 -0.30
N VAL A 269 -17.27 4.10 0.67
CA VAL A 269 -17.10 3.78 2.09
C VAL A 269 -17.40 2.31 2.38
N ALA A 270 -18.31 1.70 1.62
CA ALA A 270 -18.62 0.27 1.74
C ALA A 270 -17.42 -0.61 1.39
N ASP A 271 -16.74 -0.30 0.29
CA ASP A 271 -15.58 -1.05 -0.17
C ASP A 271 -14.40 -0.89 0.80
N ILE A 272 -14.17 0.35 1.30
CA ILE A 272 -13.14 0.65 2.30
C ILE A 272 -13.43 -0.10 3.61
N PHE A 273 -14.68 -0.04 4.08
CA PHE A 273 -15.11 -0.78 5.27
C PHE A 273 -14.91 -2.28 5.10
N GLN A 274 -15.26 -2.83 3.94
CA GLN A 274 -15.08 -4.26 3.68
C GLN A 274 -13.61 -4.67 3.77
N VAL A 275 -12.67 -3.88 3.21
CA VAL A 275 -11.23 -4.16 3.33
C VAL A 275 -10.79 -4.17 4.79
N ALA A 276 -11.05 -3.08 5.52
CA ALA A 276 -10.61 -2.95 6.91
C ALA A 276 -11.26 -4.00 7.83
N ALA A 277 -12.52 -4.36 7.58
CA ALA A 277 -13.23 -5.36 8.36
C ALA A 277 -12.68 -6.78 8.12
N GLU A 278 -12.26 -7.10 6.90
CA GLU A 278 -11.58 -8.36 6.59
C GLU A 278 -10.20 -8.46 7.26
N ASP A 279 -9.44 -7.35 7.31
CA ASP A 279 -8.16 -7.31 8.02
C ASP A 279 -8.33 -7.41 9.55
N TRP A 280 -9.39 -6.80 10.07
CA TRP A 280 -9.80 -6.98 11.46
C TRP A 280 -10.12 -8.45 11.74
N GLN A 281 -11.02 -9.06 10.97
CA GLN A 281 -11.42 -10.45 11.13
C GLN A 281 -10.22 -11.40 11.03
N PHE A 282 -9.33 -11.16 10.07
CA PHE A 282 -8.10 -11.96 9.92
C PHE A 282 -7.21 -11.92 11.17
N SER A 283 -7.15 -10.76 11.84
CA SER A 283 -6.25 -10.52 12.96
C SER A 283 -6.86 -10.89 14.32
N SER A 284 -8.16 -10.64 14.51
CA SER A 284 -8.88 -10.82 15.78
C SER A 284 -9.76 -12.07 15.82
N GLY A 285 -10.19 -12.58 14.66
CA GLY A 285 -11.25 -13.59 14.53
C GLY A 285 -12.66 -13.05 14.74
N GLU A 286 -12.83 -11.78 15.12
CA GLU A 286 -14.14 -11.15 15.31
C GLU A 286 -14.73 -10.75 13.96
N LEU A 287 -15.98 -11.16 13.74
CA LEU A 287 -16.79 -10.73 12.62
C LEU A 287 -17.56 -9.45 12.98
N LEU A 288 -17.25 -8.35 12.31
CA LEU A 288 -17.94 -7.08 12.53
C LEU A 288 -19.37 -7.13 11.96
N SER A 289 -20.37 -7.26 12.84
CA SER A 289 -21.79 -7.42 12.50
C SER A 289 -22.71 -6.69 13.50
N GLY A 290 -23.96 -6.47 13.10
CA GLY A 290 -24.96 -5.77 13.92
C GLY A 290 -25.04 -4.26 13.65
N GLU A 291 -25.97 -3.59 14.35
CA GLU A 291 -26.36 -2.20 14.08
C GLU A 291 -25.21 -1.20 14.15
N ALA A 292 -24.25 -1.42 15.06
CA ALA A 292 -23.08 -0.55 15.20
C ALA A 292 -22.23 -0.49 13.93
N TRP A 293 -22.20 -1.58 13.15
CA TRP A 293 -21.37 -1.75 11.96
C TRP A 293 -22.14 -1.62 10.64
N ARG A 294 -23.38 -1.13 10.72
CA ARG A 294 -24.19 -0.84 9.54
C ARG A 294 -23.61 0.35 8.79
N LEU A 295 -23.57 0.26 7.46
CA LEU A 295 -23.22 1.38 6.60
C LEU A 295 -24.26 2.50 6.73
N ALA A 296 -23.83 3.75 6.59
CA ALA A 296 -24.76 4.87 6.56
C ALA A 296 -25.58 4.81 5.27
N ASP A 297 -26.84 5.24 5.35
CA ASP A 297 -27.65 5.42 4.16
C ASP A 297 -27.03 6.56 3.31
N LEU A 298 -27.10 6.44 1.99
CA LEU A 298 -26.60 7.47 1.09
C LEU A 298 -27.46 8.72 1.22
N GLU A 299 -26.89 9.80 1.76
CA GLU A 299 -27.51 11.11 1.73
C GLU A 299 -27.37 11.68 0.31
N GLU A 300 -28.48 12.13 -0.29
CA GLU A 300 -28.44 12.96 -1.49
C GLU A 300 -27.76 14.28 -1.14
N ARG A 301 -26.50 14.44 -1.54
CA ARG A 301 -25.71 15.66 -1.28
C ARG A 301 -26.01 16.82 -2.23
N GLY A 302 -27.18 16.83 -2.88
CA GLY A 302 -27.57 17.88 -3.82
C GLY A 302 -26.56 18.08 -4.96
N ASP A 303 -26.28 19.34 -5.31
CA ASP A 303 -25.40 19.74 -6.42
C ASP A 303 -23.88 19.57 -6.16
N VAL A 304 -23.48 18.88 -5.09
CA VAL A 304 -22.03 18.64 -4.84
C VAL A 304 -21.51 17.71 -5.95
N PRO A 305 -20.47 18.11 -6.71
CA PRO A 305 -19.92 17.27 -7.76
C PRO A 305 -19.48 15.92 -7.19
N SER A 306 -19.95 14.85 -7.82
CA SER A 306 -19.51 13.49 -7.51
C SER A 306 -18.40 13.06 -8.44
N VAL A 307 -17.48 12.24 -7.90
CA VAL A 307 -16.34 11.70 -8.61
C VAL A 307 -16.52 10.21 -8.87
N LEU A 308 -15.99 9.72 -9.99
CA LEU A 308 -15.94 8.29 -10.26
C LEU A 308 -14.74 7.71 -9.51
N MET A 309 -14.97 6.73 -8.64
CA MET A 309 -13.92 6.16 -7.80
C MET A 309 -14.00 4.64 -7.70
N ARG A 310 -12.84 4.02 -7.53
CA ARG A 310 -12.74 2.60 -7.21
C ARG A 310 -11.73 2.37 -6.09
N ALA A 311 -12.12 1.54 -5.12
CA ALA A 311 -11.20 1.03 -4.12
C ALA A 311 -10.30 -0.03 -4.76
N VAL A 312 -8.99 0.08 -4.54
CA VAL A 312 -8.00 -0.83 -5.10
C VAL A 312 -7.13 -1.37 -3.96
N PRO A 313 -7.62 -2.40 -3.24
CA PRO A 313 -6.77 -3.15 -2.32
C PRO A 313 -5.80 -4.01 -3.12
N SER A 314 -4.55 -4.05 -2.68
CA SER A 314 -3.57 -5.03 -3.14
C SER A 314 -2.90 -5.72 -1.96
N GLY A 315 -2.29 -6.87 -2.23
CA GLY A 315 -1.49 -7.59 -1.25
C GLY A 315 -1.13 -8.98 -1.74
N PRO A 316 -0.31 -9.73 -0.98
CA PRO A 316 0.14 -11.07 -1.35
C PRO A 316 -0.97 -12.12 -1.16
N ASP A 317 -2.17 -11.86 -1.66
CA ASP A 317 -3.32 -12.78 -1.65
C ASP A 317 -3.94 -12.88 -3.07
N SER A 318 -5.28 -13.01 -3.18
CA SER A 318 -5.96 -13.00 -4.47
C SER A 318 -5.82 -11.68 -5.24
N THR A 319 -5.42 -10.60 -4.57
CA THR A 319 -5.20 -9.26 -5.15
C THR A 319 -3.72 -8.99 -5.46
N ASN A 320 -2.90 -10.04 -5.51
CA ASN A 320 -1.50 -9.89 -5.85
C ASN A 320 -1.35 -9.30 -7.26
N GLU A 321 -0.44 -8.33 -7.38
CA GLU A 321 -0.19 -7.57 -8.61
C GLU A 321 -1.36 -6.69 -9.11
N THR A 322 -2.45 -6.52 -8.36
CA THR A 322 -3.55 -5.62 -8.77
C THR A 322 -3.02 -4.21 -9.04
N ASN A 323 -2.22 -3.65 -8.13
CA ASN A 323 -1.59 -2.33 -8.32
C ASN A 323 -0.67 -2.30 -9.53
N HIS A 324 0.16 -3.34 -9.70
CA HIS A 324 1.05 -3.43 -10.85
C HIS A 324 0.28 -3.37 -12.17
N LYS A 325 -0.80 -4.15 -12.31
CA LYS A 325 -1.66 -4.18 -13.50
C LYS A 325 -2.39 -2.86 -13.72
N MET A 326 -2.85 -2.21 -12.66
CA MET A 326 -3.46 -0.87 -12.72
C MET A 326 -2.48 0.16 -13.29
N LEU A 327 -1.24 0.20 -12.78
CA LEU A 327 -0.21 1.12 -13.25
C LEU A 327 0.20 0.82 -14.71
N MET A 328 0.40 -0.45 -15.04
CA MET A 328 0.70 -0.87 -16.42
C MET A 328 -0.39 -0.42 -17.41
N GLY A 329 -1.66 -0.58 -17.04
CA GLY A 329 -2.79 -0.10 -17.83
C GLY A 329 -2.76 1.40 -18.05
N ALA A 330 -2.64 2.16 -16.96
CA ALA A 330 -2.63 3.62 -16.97
C ALA A 330 -1.48 4.18 -17.83
N PHE A 331 -0.27 3.65 -17.69
CA PHE A 331 0.89 4.07 -18.48
C PHE A 331 0.77 3.71 -19.97
N SER A 332 0.09 2.59 -20.27
CA SER A 332 -0.15 2.15 -21.64
C SER A 332 -1.13 3.06 -22.38
N ILE A 333 -2.13 3.63 -21.69
CA ILE A 333 -3.15 4.51 -22.31
C ILE A 333 -2.78 6.00 -22.29
N ALA A 334 -1.69 6.39 -21.64
CA ALA A 334 -1.24 7.77 -21.51
C ALA A 334 -0.90 8.39 -22.88
N ARG A 335 -1.32 9.65 -23.08
CA ARG A 335 -1.17 10.40 -24.34
C ARG A 335 -0.47 11.75 -24.22
N ARG A 336 -0.48 12.39 -23.05
CA ARG A 336 0.09 13.74 -22.82
C ARG A 336 1.14 13.72 -21.72
N HIS A 337 0.79 13.28 -20.52
CA HIS A 337 1.71 13.24 -19.40
C HIS A 337 1.40 12.12 -18.40
N ILE A 338 2.47 11.63 -17.76
CA ILE A 338 2.45 10.78 -16.56
C ILE A 338 3.24 11.53 -15.49
N ARG A 339 2.60 11.83 -14.36
CA ARG A 339 3.23 12.49 -13.21
C ARG A 339 3.21 11.53 -12.04
N VAL A 340 4.38 11.23 -11.48
CA VAL A 340 4.55 10.30 -10.36
C VAL A 340 5.25 11.00 -9.21
N MET A 341 4.59 11.14 -8.07
CA MET A 341 5.19 11.56 -6.81
C MET A 341 5.20 10.38 -5.86
N SER A 342 6.38 9.95 -5.42
CA SER A 342 6.53 8.82 -4.50
C SER A 342 7.76 9.02 -3.62
N PRO A 343 7.73 8.67 -2.32
CA PRO A 343 8.93 8.71 -1.49
C PRO A 343 9.97 7.66 -1.89
N TYR A 344 9.53 6.56 -2.49
CA TYR A 344 10.39 5.49 -2.96
C TYR A 344 9.98 5.12 -4.39
N PHE A 345 10.91 5.32 -5.33
CA PHE A 345 10.74 4.97 -6.74
C PHE A 345 11.77 3.90 -7.11
N LEU A 346 11.41 2.66 -6.85
CA LEU A 346 12.19 1.46 -7.16
C LEU A 346 11.34 0.45 -7.96
N PRO A 347 10.69 0.86 -9.06
CA PRO A 347 9.80 -0.01 -9.83
C PRO A 347 10.56 -1.20 -10.45
N ASP A 348 9.82 -2.25 -10.77
CA ASP A 348 10.37 -3.37 -11.52
C ASP A 348 10.58 -3.02 -13.01
N ARG A 349 11.19 -3.95 -13.74
CA ARG A 349 11.59 -3.74 -15.14
C ARG A 349 10.38 -3.52 -16.04
N GLU A 350 9.26 -4.16 -15.71
CA GLU A 350 7.99 -4.09 -16.42
C GLU A 350 7.42 -2.67 -16.36
N LEU A 351 7.34 -2.08 -15.16
CA LEU A 351 6.87 -0.70 -14.98
C LEU A 351 7.85 0.32 -15.58
N ILE A 352 9.17 0.12 -15.46
CA ILE A 352 10.15 0.96 -16.16
C ILE A 352 9.94 0.91 -17.67
N SER A 353 9.76 -0.29 -18.23
CA SER A 353 9.55 -0.46 -19.66
C SER A 353 8.27 0.25 -20.11
N ALA A 354 7.20 0.22 -19.33
CA ALA A 354 5.97 0.94 -19.61
C ALA A 354 6.16 2.46 -19.61
N LEU A 355 6.85 3.01 -18.59
CA LEU A 355 7.16 4.44 -18.50
C LEU A 355 8.03 4.92 -19.65
N VAL A 356 9.14 4.21 -19.92
CA VAL A 356 10.06 4.54 -21.02
C VAL A 356 9.37 4.41 -22.38
N THR A 357 8.52 3.39 -22.55
CA THR A 357 7.73 3.26 -23.79
C THR A 357 6.77 4.43 -23.94
N ALA A 358 6.11 4.87 -22.87
CA ALA A 358 5.25 6.06 -22.91
C ALA A 358 6.05 7.32 -23.28
N ALA A 359 7.21 7.54 -22.65
CA ALA A 359 8.10 8.66 -22.97
C ALA A 359 8.53 8.65 -24.44
N ARG A 360 8.90 7.49 -24.98
CA ARG A 360 9.24 7.32 -26.41
C ARG A 360 8.07 7.56 -27.37
N ARG A 361 6.81 7.44 -26.91
CA ARG A 361 5.63 7.85 -27.69
C ARG A 361 5.40 9.37 -27.69
N GLY A 362 6.22 10.14 -26.96
CA GLY A 362 6.07 11.58 -26.79
C GLY A 362 5.24 11.99 -25.58
N VAL A 363 4.96 11.07 -24.65
CA VAL A 363 4.29 11.40 -23.38
C VAL A 363 5.31 12.02 -22.42
N GLU A 364 4.97 13.15 -21.79
CA GLU A 364 5.82 13.74 -20.76
C GLU A 364 5.79 12.90 -19.49
N VAL A 365 6.90 12.26 -19.13
CA VAL A 365 6.98 11.46 -17.90
C VAL A 365 7.84 12.18 -16.87
N ASP A 366 7.20 12.68 -15.80
CA ASP A 366 7.87 13.35 -14.69
C ASP A 366 7.73 12.55 -13.40
N ILE A 367 8.86 12.31 -12.74
CA ILE A 367 8.94 11.56 -11.49
C ILE A 367 9.56 12.46 -10.42
N ILE A 368 8.84 12.71 -9.33
CA ILE A 368 9.32 13.44 -8.16
C ILE A 368 9.60 12.45 -7.03
N VAL A 369 10.82 12.53 -6.49
CA VAL A 369 11.26 11.85 -5.28
C VAL A 369 11.84 12.86 -4.28
N PRO A 370 11.81 12.60 -2.97
CA PRO A 370 12.43 13.48 -1.97
C PRO A 370 13.95 13.60 -2.16
N ALA A 371 14.52 14.78 -1.94
CA ALA A 371 15.98 14.96 -1.90
C ALA A 371 16.58 14.40 -0.60
N VAL A 372 15.86 14.54 0.51
CA VAL A 372 16.20 13.93 1.81
C VAL A 372 15.17 12.86 2.09
N ASN A 373 15.63 11.63 2.29
CA ASN A 373 14.77 10.47 2.50
C ASN A 373 15.00 9.90 3.91
N ASN A 374 13.93 9.43 4.56
CA ASN A 374 14.03 8.77 5.86
C ASN A 374 14.69 7.39 5.78
N LEU A 375 14.71 6.76 4.59
CA LEU A 375 15.36 5.47 4.34
C LEU A 375 16.57 5.61 3.40
N THR A 376 17.75 5.89 3.94
CA THR A 376 18.99 6.10 3.15
C THR A 376 19.37 4.91 2.26
N LEU A 377 19.11 3.68 2.71
CA LEU A 377 19.41 2.48 1.91
C LEU A 377 18.53 2.39 0.66
N VAL A 378 17.23 2.69 0.82
CA VAL A 378 16.26 2.72 -0.29
C VAL A 378 16.59 3.88 -1.23
N ASP A 379 16.96 5.03 -0.70
CA ASP A 379 17.37 6.20 -1.49
C ASP A 379 18.57 5.92 -2.42
N ARG A 380 19.59 5.23 -1.89
CA ARG A 380 20.74 4.80 -2.67
C ARG A 380 20.37 3.77 -3.73
N ALA A 381 19.53 2.79 -3.37
CA ALA A 381 19.05 1.77 -4.31
C ALA A 381 18.24 2.39 -5.46
N MET A 382 17.33 3.34 -5.18
CA MET A 382 16.57 4.02 -6.25
C MET A 382 17.45 4.91 -7.12
N THR A 383 18.43 5.61 -6.54
CA THR A 383 19.37 6.43 -7.31
C THR A 383 20.13 5.61 -8.34
N ALA A 384 20.49 4.36 -8.01
CA ALA A 384 21.14 3.42 -8.93
C ALA A 384 20.25 2.94 -10.10
N GLN A 385 18.96 3.29 -10.11
CA GLN A 385 18.01 2.93 -11.17
C GLN A 385 17.57 4.13 -12.02
N PHE A 386 17.92 5.36 -11.64
CA PHE A 386 17.48 6.56 -12.37
C PHE A 386 18.01 6.64 -13.80
N ASP A 387 19.20 6.09 -14.07
CA ASP A 387 19.75 5.97 -15.41
C ASP A 387 18.78 5.28 -16.38
N GLN A 388 18.14 4.19 -15.94
CA GLN A 388 17.22 3.39 -16.76
C GLN A 388 16.00 4.19 -17.26
N VAL A 389 15.53 5.18 -16.49
CA VAL A 389 14.39 6.02 -16.89
C VAL A 389 14.85 7.30 -17.61
N LEU A 390 15.98 7.89 -17.22
CA LEU A 390 16.52 9.09 -17.85
C LEU A 390 16.98 8.83 -19.29
N GLU A 391 17.67 7.69 -19.55
CA GLU A 391 18.01 7.25 -20.92
C GLU A 391 16.76 6.99 -21.78
N GLY A 392 15.62 6.75 -21.13
CA GLY A 392 14.32 6.53 -21.75
C GLY A 392 13.50 7.79 -22.03
N HIS A 393 14.08 8.99 -21.87
CA HIS A 393 13.41 10.30 -21.99
C HIS A 393 12.40 10.63 -20.87
N CYS A 394 12.39 9.88 -19.76
CA CYS A 394 11.69 10.31 -18.56
C CYS A 394 12.52 11.39 -17.83
N ARG A 395 11.87 12.19 -16.97
CA ARG A 395 12.50 13.21 -16.13
C ARG A 395 12.36 12.84 -14.67
N VAL A 396 13.45 12.97 -13.91
CA VAL A 396 13.47 12.72 -12.47
C VAL A 396 13.83 14.00 -11.74
N TRP A 397 13.09 14.30 -10.68
CA TRP A 397 13.19 15.52 -9.90
C TRP A 397 13.37 15.18 -8.43
N ARG A 398 14.37 15.79 -7.79
CA ARG A 398 14.66 15.70 -6.36
C ARG A 398 14.04 16.89 -5.63
N ALA A 399 12.90 16.67 -4.98
CA ALA A 399 12.19 17.69 -4.23
C ALA A 399 12.99 18.15 -3.00
N LYS A 400 13.27 19.46 -2.91
CA LYS A 400 13.94 20.07 -1.76
C LYS A 400 12.95 20.31 -0.62
N GLY A 401 13.49 20.56 0.57
CA GLY A 401 12.70 20.82 1.77
C GLY A 401 12.38 19.55 2.55
N SER A 402 11.31 19.62 3.33
CA SER A 402 10.92 18.53 4.24
C SER A 402 10.47 17.29 3.48
N PHE A 403 10.67 16.13 4.09
CA PHE A 403 10.36 14.85 3.49
C PHE A 403 8.87 14.76 3.11
N ASN A 404 8.58 14.47 1.84
CA ASN A 404 7.22 14.26 1.35
C ASN A 404 6.99 12.78 1.08
N HIS A 405 6.07 12.19 1.82
CA HIS A 405 5.71 10.78 1.79
C HIS A 405 4.44 10.51 0.96
N SER A 406 3.95 11.48 0.19
CA SER A 406 2.77 11.29 -0.67
C SER A 406 3.02 10.27 -1.78
N LYS A 407 2.01 9.47 -2.12
CA LYS A 407 2.01 8.55 -3.27
C LYS A 407 0.90 8.95 -4.23
N LEU A 408 1.27 9.74 -5.24
CA LEU A 408 0.33 10.38 -6.14
C LEU A 408 0.76 10.10 -7.57
N ILE A 409 -0.18 9.60 -8.38
CA ILE A 409 0.04 9.44 -9.82
C ILE A 409 -1.11 10.12 -10.55
N VAL A 410 -0.78 10.88 -11.59
CA VAL A 410 -1.78 11.46 -12.50
C VAL A 410 -1.41 11.14 -13.94
N VAL A 411 -2.41 10.74 -14.71
CA VAL A 411 -2.32 10.51 -16.16
C VAL A 411 -3.27 11.45 -16.89
N ASP A 412 -2.67 12.28 -17.74
CA ASP A 412 -3.32 13.20 -18.66
C ASP A 412 -4.35 14.17 -18.06
N GLY A 413 -4.30 14.43 -16.75
CA GLY A 413 -5.23 15.33 -16.06
C GLY A 413 -6.66 14.80 -15.94
N HIS A 414 -6.87 13.49 -16.10
CA HIS A 414 -8.19 12.86 -15.97
C HIS A 414 -8.19 11.73 -14.93
N TRP A 415 -7.12 10.94 -14.91
CA TRP A 415 -7.02 9.75 -14.07
C TRP A 415 -5.99 9.99 -12.97
N ALA A 416 -6.38 9.76 -11.73
CA ALA A 416 -5.52 9.86 -10.57
C ALA A 416 -5.51 8.54 -9.79
N TYR A 417 -4.35 8.24 -9.21
CA TYR A 417 -4.14 7.06 -8.38
C TYR A 417 -3.38 7.47 -7.13
N VAL A 418 -4.05 7.33 -5.99
CA VAL A 418 -3.59 7.90 -4.73
C VAL A 418 -3.87 6.93 -3.58
N GLY A 419 -2.99 6.87 -2.58
CA GLY A 419 -3.19 5.93 -1.48
C GLY A 419 -1.96 5.66 -0.65
N SER A 420 -1.79 4.40 -0.26
CA SER A 420 -0.69 3.95 0.60
C SER A 420 0.49 3.38 -0.17
N SER A 421 0.33 3.03 -1.45
CA SER A 421 1.30 2.24 -2.20
C SER A 421 2.48 3.06 -2.71
N ASN A 422 3.68 2.62 -2.35
CA ASN A 422 4.90 3.09 -2.96
C ASN A 422 5.15 2.35 -4.29
N LEU A 423 6.01 2.91 -5.15
CA LEU A 423 6.49 2.21 -6.34
C LEU A 423 7.78 1.44 -6.02
N ASP A 424 7.70 0.48 -5.10
CA ASP A 424 8.81 -0.41 -4.74
C ASP A 424 8.36 -1.88 -4.70
N PRO A 425 9.30 -2.85 -4.79
CA PRO A 425 8.96 -4.26 -4.91
C PRO A 425 8.18 -4.79 -3.70
N ARG A 426 8.46 -4.27 -2.51
CA ARG A 426 7.79 -4.66 -1.28
C ARG A 426 6.32 -4.22 -1.27
N SER A 427 6.05 -2.96 -1.60
CA SER A 427 4.69 -2.42 -1.68
C SER A 427 3.86 -3.13 -2.76
N LEU A 428 4.47 -3.40 -3.92
CA LEU A 428 3.77 -4.03 -5.05
C LEU A 428 3.48 -5.53 -4.88
N ARG A 429 4.20 -6.23 -3.99
CA ARG A 429 4.13 -7.70 -3.89
C ARG A 429 3.92 -8.27 -2.49
N LEU A 430 4.36 -7.59 -1.42
CA LEU A 430 4.47 -8.17 -0.08
C LEU A 430 3.64 -7.45 0.98
N ASN A 431 3.42 -6.14 0.84
CA ASN A 431 2.55 -5.40 1.75
C ASN A 431 1.10 -5.50 1.29
N PHE A 432 0.19 -5.53 2.26
CA PHE A 432 -1.19 -5.16 2.00
C PHE A 432 -1.27 -3.65 1.90
N GLU A 433 -1.71 -3.15 0.75
CA GLU A 433 -1.86 -1.74 0.45
C GLU A 433 -3.31 -1.43 0.11
N PHE A 434 -3.65 -0.14 0.11
CA PHE A 434 -4.95 0.37 -0.29
C PHE A 434 -4.78 1.69 -1.04
N ASP A 435 -5.25 1.71 -2.28
CA ASP A 435 -5.29 2.91 -3.11
C ASP A 435 -6.70 3.18 -3.61
N LEU A 436 -6.91 4.42 -4.03
CA LEU A 436 -8.08 4.89 -4.73
C LEU A 436 -7.68 5.19 -6.17
N GLU A 437 -8.43 4.63 -7.10
CA GLU A 437 -8.47 5.12 -8.46
C GLU A 437 -9.59 6.16 -8.56
N ILE A 438 -9.28 7.33 -9.12
CA ILE A 438 -10.24 8.41 -9.35
C ILE A 438 -10.19 8.81 -10.82
N LEU A 439 -11.36 8.91 -11.44
CA LEU A 439 -11.51 9.46 -12.77
C LEU A 439 -12.37 10.74 -12.69
N ASP A 440 -11.68 11.87 -12.61
CA ASP A 440 -12.26 13.20 -12.49
C ASP A 440 -11.24 14.28 -12.88
N ASP A 441 -11.66 15.23 -13.72
CA ASP A 441 -10.78 16.26 -14.27
C ASP A 441 -10.31 17.25 -13.20
N ALA A 442 -11.22 17.71 -12.33
CA ALA A 442 -10.92 18.70 -11.32
C ALA A 442 -9.96 18.14 -10.27
N PHE A 443 -10.21 16.91 -9.80
CA PHE A 443 -9.35 16.23 -8.86
C PHE A 443 -7.96 15.94 -9.46
N ALA A 444 -7.90 15.37 -10.67
CA ALA A 444 -6.62 15.06 -11.32
C ALA A 444 -5.81 16.33 -11.63
N GLN A 445 -6.48 17.44 -11.95
CA GLN A 445 -5.86 18.74 -12.12
C GLN A 445 -5.32 19.31 -10.80
N ALA A 446 -6.05 19.21 -9.70
CA ALA A 446 -5.58 19.66 -8.38
C ALA A 446 -4.30 18.91 -7.93
N ILE A 447 -4.27 17.58 -8.10
CA ILE A 447 -3.06 16.78 -7.82
C ILE A 447 -1.91 17.17 -8.76
N SER A 448 -2.22 17.45 -10.02
CA SER A 448 -1.26 17.93 -11.01
C SER A 448 -0.65 19.28 -10.66
N GLU A 449 -1.44 20.22 -10.15
CA GLU A 449 -0.97 21.53 -9.71
C GLU A 449 -0.03 21.40 -8.51
N LYS A 450 -0.38 20.54 -7.54
CA LYS A 450 0.49 20.18 -6.42
C LYS A 450 1.82 19.60 -6.91
N PHE A 451 1.78 18.70 -7.89
CA PHE A 451 2.98 18.16 -8.51
C PHE A 451 3.85 19.25 -9.14
N CYS A 452 3.24 20.16 -9.92
CA CYS A 452 3.96 21.26 -10.57
C CYS A 452 4.62 22.19 -9.55
N ALA A 453 3.93 22.55 -8.46
CA ALA A 453 4.47 23.40 -7.40
C ALA A 453 5.72 22.78 -6.75
N VAL A 454 5.71 21.46 -6.49
CA VAL A 454 6.88 20.77 -5.95
C VAL A 454 8.01 20.70 -6.99
N ARG A 455 7.67 20.47 -8.27
CA ARG A 455 8.65 20.40 -9.37
C ARG A 455 9.41 21.72 -9.54
N GLU A 456 8.74 22.87 -9.45
CA GLU A 456 9.36 24.20 -9.61
C GLU A 456 10.48 24.46 -8.60
N MET A 457 10.41 23.85 -7.42
CA MET A 457 11.42 23.96 -6.36
C MET A 457 12.40 22.79 -6.33
N ALA A 458 12.18 21.76 -7.15
CA ALA A 458 12.99 20.55 -7.19
C ALA A 458 14.27 20.73 -8.02
N ALA A 459 15.28 19.92 -7.73
CA ALA A 459 16.47 19.81 -8.57
C ALA A 459 16.25 18.70 -9.61
N GLU A 460 16.48 19.01 -10.89
CA GLU A 460 16.48 17.99 -11.95
C GLU A 460 17.68 17.05 -11.79
N VAL A 461 17.43 15.74 -11.92
CA VAL A 461 18.49 14.73 -12.00
C VAL A 461 18.82 14.50 -13.47
N THR A 462 20.09 14.66 -13.82
CA THR A 462 20.59 14.45 -15.18
C THR A 462 21.54 13.26 -15.24
N LEU A 463 21.68 12.62 -16.41
CA LEU A 463 22.67 11.56 -16.62
C LEU A 463 24.09 12.04 -16.27
N ALA A 464 24.45 13.26 -16.68
CA ALA A 464 25.74 13.88 -16.35
C ALA A 464 25.94 14.01 -14.82
N SER A 465 24.89 14.37 -14.07
CA SER A 465 24.98 14.45 -12.61
C SER A 465 25.19 13.08 -11.95
N LEU A 466 24.57 12.02 -12.48
CA LEU A 466 24.75 10.66 -11.98
C LEU A 466 26.14 10.11 -12.31
N GLU A 467 26.70 10.44 -13.47
CA GLU A 467 28.04 10.02 -13.89
C GLU A 467 29.16 10.74 -13.13
N ALA A 468 28.93 11.99 -12.74
CA ALA A 468 29.88 12.80 -11.98
C ALA A 468 30.07 12.32 -10.52
N GLU A 469 29.16 11.49 -10.00
CA GLU A 469 29.29 10.92 -8.66
C GLU A 469 30.57 10.06 -8.49
N PRO A 470 31.23 10.10 -7.32
CA PRO A 470 32.38 9.27 -7.03
C PRO A 470 32.10 7.79 -7.30
N MET A 471 33.07 7.09 -7.91
CA MET A 471 32.91 5.67 -8.28
C MET A 471 32.49 4.78 -7.10
N LEU A 472 33.03 5.04 -5.90
CA LEU A 472 32.67 4.30 -4.69
C LEU A 472 31.22 4.51 -4.28
N ASN A 473 30.67 5.72 -4.45
CA ASN A 473 29.25 6.00 -4.21
C ASN A 473 28.38 5.26 -5.23
N ARG A 474 28.74 5.33 -6.51
CA ARG A 474 28.03 4.61 -7.58
C ARG A 474 28.03 3.10 -7.35
N LEU A 475 29.18 2.53 -6.97
CA LEU A 475 29.29 1.11 -6.64
C LEU A 475 28.41 0.73 -5.43
N ALA A 476 28.46 1.52 -4.35
CA ALA A 476 27.62 1.28 -3.17
C ALA A 476 26.13 1.34 -3.52
N ASN A 477 25.71 2.30 -4.34
CA ASN A 477 24.32 2.41 -4.80
C ASN A 477 23.90 1.17 -5.60
N ARG A 478 24.75 0.69 -6.54
CA ARG A 478 24.48 -0.53 -7.31
C ARG A 478 24.43 -1.78 -6.44
N LEU A 479 25.32 -1.92 -5.45
CA LEU A 479 25.28 -3.05 -4.51
C LEU A 479 24.00 -3.05 -3.67
N LEU A 480 23.53 -1.88 -3.22
CA LEU A 480 22.26 -1.77 -2.51
C LEU A 480 21.06 -2.05 -3.43
N TRP A 481 21.14 -1.62 -4.69
CA TRP A 481 20.12 -1.93 -5.71
C TRP A 481 19.99 -3.43 -5.99
N LEU A 482 21.06 -4.22 -5.90
CA LEU A 482 20.96 -5.70 -5.98
C LEU A 482 20.09 -6.30 -4.87
N GLY A 483 19.95 -5.60 -3.74
CA GLY A 483 19.04 -5.95 -2.65
C GLY A 483 17.58 -5.51 -2.88
N SER A 484 17.26 -4.83 -3.98
CA SER A 484 15.92 -4.28 -4.25
C SER A 484 14.75 -5.25 -4.11
N PRO A 485 14.85 -6.57 -4.40
CA PRO A 485 13.73 -7.48 -4.16
C PRO A 485 13.32 -7.62 -2.69
N TYR A 486 14.15 -7.14 -1.76
CA TYR A 486 13.97 -7.21 -0.32
C TYR A 486 13.81 -5.84 0.36
N LEU A 487 14.00 -4.76 -0.40
CA LEU A 487 13.72 -3.38 0.01
C LEU A 487 12.26 -3.07 -0.31
#